data_AF-A0A942SI31-F1
#
_entry.id   AF-A0A942SI31-F1
#
_cell.length_a   1.000
_cell.length_b   1.000
_cell.length_c   1.000
_cell.angle_alpha   90.00
_cell.angle_beta   90.00
_cell.angle_gamma   90.00
#
_symmetry.space_group_name_H-M   'P 1'
#
loop_
_entity.id
_entity.type
_entity.pdbx_description
1 polymer ?
#
loop_
_entity_poly.entity_id
_entity_poly.type
_entity_poly.pdbx_seq_one_letter_code
_entity_poly.pdbx_strand_id
1 'polypeptide(L)'
;MSDNLDILFSTKIDQDVLKTHRLCVHKIKNQGRVIELLPNKKLSLGEKIRSIFDSLFGIQQRQVVKFCLSSPALEKKIVAIAIPEELETFKKNVACIQDWITAYNKRIGIFKFLLGIRPMPPLTQRLNAKLSTLKGDNLPEPLPSPDFKAHQVSLASPQKEAYAILKSFLRGEGKNRGGHPVTIEEIHRYTYEEKEEKHDFIQWLFPSSQPSAYNPHAPVLTEDLLDELVRDEEVMKNLKKSFLVMLDFYGLKYEKGKVDKASHFETRTFWIRPGDHNHQRITRILECLGNFGLIEEKKSFLDFLRTLKNEFPHGISEVSFKYWEAA
;
A
#
# COMPACT_ATOMS: atom_id res chain seq x y z
N MET A 1 -5.86 10.75 -14.01
CA MET A 1 -6.51 9.49 -13.58
C MET A 1 -5.57 8.36 -13.93
N SER A 2 -5.10 7.58 -12.95
CA SER A 2 -4.18 6.46 -13.18
C SER A 2 -4.83 5.18 -12.67
N ASP A 3 -4.70 4.09 -13.42
CA ASP A 3 -5.12 2.77 -12.93
C ASP A 3 -4.28 2.37 -11.69
N ASN A 4 -4.89 1.68 -10.72
CA ASN A 4 -4.17 1.10 -9.58
C ASN A 4 -3.68 -0.31 -9.92
N LEU A 5 -2.39 -0.55 -9.74
CA LEU A 5 -1.72 -1.78 -10.15
C LEU A 5 -1.10 -2.55 -8.99
N ASP A 6 -1.34 -2.13 -7.75
CA ASP A 6 -0.53 -2.55 -6.61
C ASP A 6 -0.61 -4.06 -6.39
N ILE A 7 -1.80 -4.65 -6.54
CA ILE A 7 -1.97 -6.11 -6.48
C ILE A 7 -1.06 -6.85 -7.47
N LEU A 8 -0.77 -6.28 -8.63
CA LEU A 8 0.11 -6.92 -9.60
C LEU A 8 1.58 -6.89 -9.18
N PHE A 9 2.02 -5.91 -8.39
CA PHE A 9 3.44 -5.70 -8.05
C PHE A 9 3.82 -6.06 -6.62
N SER A 10 2.89 -5.99 -5.66
CA SER A 10 3.19 -6.12 -4.23
C SER A 10 2.46 -7.25 -3.53
N THR A 11 1.35 -7.76 -4.08
CA THR A 11 0.61 -8.88 -3.49
C THR A 11 1.07 -10.20 -4.10
N LYS A 12 1.47 -11.17 -3.28
CA LYS A 12 1.73 -12.52 -3.80
C LYS A 12 0.42 -13.17 -4.23
N ILE A 13 0.23 -13.33 -5.53
CA ILE A 13 -0.90 -14.04 -6.12
C ILE A 13 -0.38 -15.43 -6.49
N ASP A 14 -0.84 -16.45 -5.77
CA ASP A 14 -0.57 -17.85 -6.08
C ASP A 14 -1.86 -18.66 -6.22
N GLN A 15 -1.70 -19.93 -6.60
CA GLN A 15 -2.84 -20.82 -6.86
C GLN A 15 -3.69 -21.08 -5.61
N ASP A 16 -3.11 -21.01 -4.40
CA ASP A 16 -3.85 -21.23 -3.16
C ASP A 16 -4.70 -20.01 -2.79
N VAL A 17 -4.16 -18.82 -3.03
CA VAL A 17 -4.92 -17.57 -2.94
C VAL A 17 -6.11 -17.58 -3.90
N LEU A 18 -5.92 -18.01 -5.16
CA LEU A 18 -6.99 -18.05 -6.16
C LEU A 18 -8.06 -19.14 -5.92
N LYS A 19 -7.84 -20.08 -4.99
CA LYS A 19 -8.88 -21.01 -4.53
C LYS A 19 -9.87 -20.33 -3.58
N THR A 20 -9.37 -19.41 -2.76
CA THR A 20 -10.13 -18.78 -1.67
C THR A 20 -10.59 -17.36 -2.00
N HIS A 21 -9.96 -16.73 -2.98
CA HIS A 21 -10.20 -15.36 -3.42
C HIS A 21 -10.35 -15.29 -4.94
N ARG A 22 -10.93 -14.19 -5.42
CA ARG A 22 -11.07 -13.89 -6.85
C ARG A 22 -10.51 -12.51 -7.17
N LEU A 23 -9.91 -12.39 -8.35
CA LEU A 23 -9.51 -11.11 -8.91
C LEU A 23 -10.72 -10.43 -9.56
N CYS A 24 -10.98 -9.18 -9.20
CA CYS A 24 -12.06 -8.37 -9.77
C CYS A 24 -11.51 -7.04 -10.25
N VAL A 25 -11.96 -6.57 -11.41
CA VAL A 25 -11.60 -5.23 -11.91
C VAL A 25 -12.82 -4.35 -11.90
N HIS A 26 -12.71 -3.21 -11.23
CA HIS A 26 -13.79 -2.22 -11.15
C HIS A 26 -13.27 -0.84 -11.51
N LYS A 27 -14.15 0.01 -12.04
CA LYS A 27 -13.84 1.41 -12.31
C LYS A 27 -14.31 2.24 -11.13
N ILE A 28 -13.38 2.95 -10.50
CA ILE A 28 -13.69 3.85 -9.41
C ILE A 28 -13.85 5.26 -9.97
N LYS A 29 -14.92 5.95 -9.58
CA LYS A 29 -15.18 7.33 -10.00
C LYS A 29 -13.99 8.19 -9.58
N ASN A 30 -13.40 8.90 -10.54
CA ASN A 30 -12.23 9.76 -10.38
C ASN A 30 -10.87 9.08 -10.11
N GLN A 31 -10.79 7.74 -10.04
CA GLN A 31 -9.55 7.00 -9.71
C GLN A 31 -9.12 5.96 -10.76
N GLY A 32 -9.76 5.92 -11.93
CA GLY A 32 -9.40 4.96 -12.98
C GLY A 32 -9.91 3.55 -12.67
N ARG A 33 -9.24 2.51 -13.20
CA ARG A 33 -9.60 1.11 -12.93
C ARG A 33 -8.69 0.54 -11.85
N VAL A 34 -9.23 -0.33 -11.02
CA VAL A 34 -8.52 -1.02 -9.93
C VAL A 34 -8.72 -2.51 -10.07
N ILE A 35 -7.67 -3.28 -9.81
CA ILE A 35 -7.75 -4.73 -9.62
C ILE A 35 -7.71 -5.04 -8.12
N GLU A 36 -8.69 -5.79 -7.64
CA GLU A 36 -8.83 -6.19 -6.23
C GLU A 36 -8.87 -7.70 -6.08
N LEU A 37 -8.38 -8.18 -4.94
CA LEU A 37 -8.46 -9.58 -4.53
C LEU A 37 -9.53 -9.71 -3.44
N LEU A 38 -10.67 -10.29 -3.80
CA LEU A 38 -11.83 -10.38 -2.91
C LEU A 38 -12.06 -11.82 -2.45
N PRO A 39 -12.35 -12.07 -1.17
CA PRO A 39 -12.64 -13.40 -0.67
C PRO A 39 -13.92 -13.96 -1.30
N ASN A 40 -13.93 -15.27 -1.52
CA ASN A 40 -15.10 -16.01 -1.99
C ASN A 40 -16.15 -16.10 -0.86
N LYS A 41 -16.93 -15.03 -0.63
CA LYS A 41 -18.03 -14.98 0.35
C LYS A 41 -19.13 -16.02 0.04
N LYS A 42 -19.90 -16.40 1.07
CA LYS A 42 -21.19 -17.11 0.89
C LYS A 42 -22.17 -16.15 0.17
N LEU A 43 -22.37 -16.39 -1.12
CA LEU A 43 -23.25 -15.61 -1.99
C LEU A 43 -24.73 -15.92 -1.68
N SER A 44 -25.61 -14.92 -1.82
CA SER A 44 -27.06 -15.14 -1.86
C SER A 44 -27.45 -15.97 -3.09
N LEU A 45 -28.68 -16.49 -3.16
CA LEU A 45 -29.11 -17.36 -4.28
C LEU A 45 -28.99 -16.66 -5.66
N GLY A 46 -29.39 -15.39 -5.75
CA GLY A 46 -29.25 -14.59 -6.98
C GLY A 46 -27.79 -14.34 -7.37
N GLU A 47 -26.93 -14.10 -6.39
CA GLU A 47 -25.49 -13.94 -6.61
C GLU A 47 -24.79 -15.26 -6.97
N LYS A 48 -25.28 -16.41 -6.48
CA LYS A 48 -24.80 -17.74 -6.89
C LYS A 48 -25.08 -17.99 -8.37
N ILE A 49 -26.29 -17.70 -8.84
CA ILE A 49 -26.67 -17.84 -10.26
C ILE A 49 -25.80 -16.93 -11.14
N ARG A 50 -25.61 -15.67 -10.72
CA ARG A 50 -24.75 -14.73 -11.42
C ARG A 50 -23.29 -15.18 -11.44
N SER A 51 -22.75 -15.67 -10.33
CA SER A 51 -21.38 -16.18 -10.22
C SER A 51 -21.15 -17.41 -11.11
N ILE A 52 -22.15 -18.29 -11.24
CA ILE A 52 -22.09 -19.43 -12.18
C ILE A 52 -21.99 -18.93 -13.63
N PHE A 53 -22.82 -17.95 -14.00
CA PHE A 53 -22.77 -17.32 -15.33
C PHE A 53 -21.42 -16.61 -15.57
N ASP A 54 -20.97 -15.78 -14.63
CA ASP A 54 -19.71 -15.04 -14.70
C ASP A 54 -18.50 -16.00 -14.82
N SER A 55 -18.53 -17.13 -14.11
CA SER A 55 -17.54 -18.20 -14.17
C SER A 55 -17.55 -18.91 -15.53
N LEU A 56 -18.73 -19.18 -16.09
CA LEU A 56 -18.89 -19.84 -17.40
C LEU A 56 -18.31 -18.97 -18.54
N PHE A 57 -18.63 -17.68 -18.54
CA PHE A 57 -18.17 -16.73 -19.56
C PHE A 57 -16.79 -16.13 -19.27
N GLY A 58 -16.21 -16.43 -18.10
CA GLY A 58 -14.89 -15.95 -17.69
C GLY A 58 -14.82 -14.43 -17.60
N ILE A 59 -15.88 -13.80 -17.10
CA ILE A 59 -16.03 -12.33 -17.11
C ILE A 59 -14.89 -11.67 -16.35
N GLN A 60 -14.53 -12.21 -15.19
CA GLN A 60 -13.44 -11.70 -14.35
C GLN A 60 -12.09 -11.83 -15.05
N GLN A 61 -11.79 -13.00 -15.62
CA GLN A 61 -10.54 -13.23 -16.37
C GLN A 61 -10.40 -12.26 -17.54
N ARG A 62 -11.48 -12.03 -18.29
CA ARG A 62 -11.48 -11.09 -19.43
C ARG A 62 -11.27 -9.65 -18.99
N GLN A 63 -11.86 -9.25 -17.87
CA GLN A 63 -11.65 -7.93 -17.28
C GLN A 63 -10.21 -7.73 -16.84
N VAL A 64 -9.60 -8.72 -16.18
CA VAL A 64 -8.18 -8.69 -15.78
C VAL A 64 -7.26 -8.62 -17.00
N VAL A 65 -7.48 -9.47 -18.02
CA VAL A 65 -6.70 -9.42 -19.27
C VAL A 65 -6.82 -8.06 -19.95
N LYS A 66 -8.05 -7.53 -20.08
CA LYS A 66 -8.27 -6.22 -20.69
C LYS A 66 -7.58 -5.12 -19.90
N PHE A 67 -7.66 -5.16 -18.58
CA PHE A 67 -7.01 -4.19 -17.69
C PHE A 67 -5.49 -4.18 -17.90
N CYS A 68 -4.83 -5.34 -17.76
CA CYS A 68 -3.38 -5.45 -17.94
C CYS A 68 -2.94 -5.01 -19.35
N LEU A 69 -3.68 -5.37 -20.40
CA LEU A 69 -3.28 -5.05 -21.77
C LEU A 69 -3.60 -3.61 -22.21
N SER A 70 -4.44 -2.88 -21.49
CA SER A 70 -4.87 -1.52 -21.88
C SER A 70 -4.56 -0.45 -20.84
N SER A 71 -3.76 -0.75 -19.82
CA SER A 71 -3.36 0.23 -18.81
C SER A 71 -2.06 0.94 -19.21
N PRO A 72 -2.10 2.25 -19.53
CA PRO A 72 -0.88 3.03 -19.77
C PRO A 72 -0.05 3.22 -18.50
N ALA A 73 -0.71 3.17 -17.33
CA ALA A 73 -0.03 3.23 -16.04
C ALA A 73 0.85 2.00 -15.82
N LEU A 74 0.47 0.83 -16.36
CA LEU A 74 1.24 -0.40 -16.23
C LEU A 74 2.54 -0.33 -17.02
N GLU A 75 2.48 0.21 -18.23
CA GLU A 75 3.66 0.45 -19.05
C GLU A 75 4.64 1.39 -18.36
N LYS A 76 4.14 2.53 -17.85
CA LYS A 76 4.95 3.51 -17.12
C LYS A 76 5.58 2.92 -15.85
N LYS A 77 4.81 2.15 -15.07
CA LYS A 77 5.32 1.49 -13.85
C LYS A 77 6.41 0.49 -14.19
N ILE A 78 6.23 -0.36 -15.20
CA ILE A 78 7.25 -1.33 -15.61
C ILE A 78 8.56 -0.67 -16.09
N VAL A 79 8.47 0.43 -16.83
CA VAL A 79 9.65 1.20 -17.28
C VAL A 79 10.35 1.90 -16.12
N ALA A 80 9.59 2.38 -15.12
CA ALA A 80 10.11 3.11 -13.97
C ALA A 80 10.58 2.24 -12.79
N ILE A 81 10.43 0.90 -12.85
CA ILE A 81 10.84 0.03 -11.75
C ILE A 81 12.37 -0.01 -11.62
N ALA A 82 12.85 0.58 -10.52
CA ALA A 82 14.24 0.52 -10.08
C ALA A 82 14.52 -0.64 -9.11
N ILE A 83 13.47 -1.35 -8.65
CA ILE A 83 13.54 -2.39 -7.61
C ILE A 83 13.38 -3.79 -8.25
N PRO A 84 14.44 -4.63 -8.26
CA PRO A 84 14.40 -5.96 -8.87
C PRO A 84 13.34 -6.90 -8.28
N GLU A 85 13.03 -6.78 -6.99
CA GLU A 85 12.08 -7.64 -6.28
C GLU A 85 10.61 -7.37 -6.66
N GLU A 86 10.23 -6.11 -6.91
CA GLU A 86 8.89 -5.76 -7.42
C GLU A 86 8.70 -6.29 -8.84
N LEU A 87 9.75 -6.23 -9.66
CA LEU A 87 9.73 -6.79 -11.01
C LEU A 87 9.57 -8.31 -10.98
N GLU A 88 10.26 -8.99 -10.07
CA GLU A 88 10.12 -10.44 -9.89
C GLU A 88 8.74 -10.83 -9.33
N THR A 89 8.21 -10.07 -8.38
CA THR A 89 6.85 -10.27 -7.85
C THR A 89 5.81 -10.08 -8.94
N PHE A 90 5.96 -9.02 -9.75
CA PHE A 90 5.14 -8.80 -10.93
C PHE A 90 5.19 -9.96 -11.92
N LYS A 91 6.38 -10.44 -12.28
CA LYS A 91 6.54 -11.59 -13.18
C LYS A 91 5.85 -12.84 -12.62
N LYS A 92 6.01 -13.12 -11.33
CA LYS A 92 5.37 -14.26 -10.64
C LYS A 92 3.85 -14.14 -10.65
N ASN A 93 3.32 -12.96 -10.34
CA ASN A 93 1.88 -12.70 -10.36
C ASN A 93 1.29 -12.81 -11.76
N VAL A 94 1.95 -12.25 -12.77
CA VAL A 94 1.54 -12.36 -14.18
C VAL A 94 1.56 -13.82 -14.63
N ALA A 95 2.56 -14.60 -14.22
CA ALA A 95 2.62 -16.04 -14.50
C ALA A 95 1.46 -16.80 -13.84
N CYS A 96 1.15 -16.50 -12.57
CA CYS A 96 0.00 -17.12 -11.88
C CYS A 96 -1.34 -16.77 -12.56
N ILE A 97 -1.53 -15.50 -12.94
CA ILE A 97 -2.72 -15.05 -13.69
C ILE A 97 -2.78 -15.74 -15.05
N GLN A 98 -1.64 -15.93 -15.73
CA GLN A 98 -1.56 -16.68 -16.98
C GLN A 98 -2.00 -18.13 -16.80
N ASP A 99 -1.58 -18.80 -15.74
CA ASP A 99 -1.99 -20.18 -15.43
C ASP A 99 -3.51 -20.25 -15.17
N TRP A 100 -4.05 -19.28 -14.45
CA TRP A 100 -5.49 -19.15 -14.21
C TRP A 100 -6.28 -18.97 -15.53
N ILE A 101 -5.78 -18.16 -16.46
CA ILE A 101 -6.34 -17.99 -17.81
C ILE A 101 -6.25 -19.29 -18.61
N THR A 102 -5.12 -19.99 -18.54
CA THR A 102 -4.89 -21.27 -19.23
C THR A 102 -5.85 -22.34 -18.73
N ALA A 103 -6.04 -22.45 -17.42
CA ALA A 103 -6.99 -23.37 -16.79
C ALA A 103 -8.43 -23.08 -17.24
N TYR A 104 -8.83 -21.80 -17.30
CA TYR A 104 -10.12 -21.40 -17.86
C TYR A 104 -10.26 -21.82 -19.33
N ASN A 105 -9.28 -21.48 -20.18
CA ASN A 105 -9.30 -21.79 -21.61
C ASN A 105 -9.41 -23.31 -21.86
N LYS A 106 -8.73 -24.14 -21.04
CA LYS A 106 -8.85 -25.60 -21.09
C LYS A 106 -10.26 -26.07 -20.74
N ARG A 107 -10.87 -25.53 -19.67
CA ARG A 107 -12.24 -25.87 -19.24
C ARG A 107 -13.29 -25.49 -20.29
N ILE A 108 -13.16 -24.34 -20.93
CA ILE A 108 -14.13 -23.92 -21.96
C ILE A 108 -13.93 -24.61 -23.31
N GLY A 109 -12.76 -25.19 -23.59
CA GLY A 109 -12.49 -25.92 -24.84
C GLY A 109 -13.50 -27.03 -25.11
N ILE A 110 -14.06 -27.62 -24.06
CA ILE A 110 -15.09 -28.66 -24.10
C ILE A 110 -16.46 -28.12 -24.56
N PHE A 111 -16.77 -26.85 -24.26
CA PHE A 111 -18.07 -26.21 -24.53
C PHE A 111 -18.01 -25.08 -25.57
N LYS A 112 -16.84 -24.87 -26.17
CA LYS A 112 -16.53 -23.73 -27.07
C LYS A 112 -17.50 -23.60 -28.24
N PHE A 113 -17.86 -24.71 -28.86
CA PHE A 113 -18.80 -24.74 -29.99
C PHE A 113 -20.25 -24.53 -29.58
N LEU A 114 -20.63 -24.94 -28.37
CA LEU A 114 -22.00 -24.86 -27.85
C LEU A 114 -22.38 -23.45 -27.38
N LEU A 115 -21.43 -22.71 -26.80
CA LEU A 115 -21.68 -21.41 -26.16
C LEU A 115 -21.06 -20.21 -26.91
N GLY A 116 -20.38 -20.43 -28.04
CA GLY A 116 -19.76 -19.35 -28.83
C GLY A 116 -18.64 -18.58 -28.12
N ILE A 117 -18.08 -19.13 -27.04
CA ILE A 117 -17.10 -18.45 -26.18
C ILE A 117 -15.72 -18.50 -26.83
N ARG A 118 -15.11 -17.31 -27.07
CA ARG A 118 -13.74 -17.23 -27.60
C ARG A 118 -12.70 -17.42 -26.48
N PRO A 119 -11.63 -18.21 -26.72
CA PRO A 119 -10.53 -18.34 -25.77
C PRO A 119 -9.85 -16.98 -25.56
N MET A 120 -9.35 -16.77 -24.35
CA MET A 120 -8.59 -15.56 -24.03
C MET A 120 -7.16 -15.67 -24.58
N PRO A 121 -6.57 -14.55 -25.05
CA PRO A 121 -5.19 -14.54 -25.51
C PRO A 121 -4.22 -14.78 -24.35
N PRO A 122 -3.03 -15.34 -24.61
CA PRO A 122 -1.97 -15.45 -23.61
C PRO A 122 -1.52 -14.07 -23.16
N LEU A 123 -1.71 -13.78 -21.87
CA LEU A 123 -1.36 -12.52 -21.22
C LEU A 123 0.14 -12.26 -21.25
N THR A 124 0.96 -13.24 -20.86
CA THR A 124 2.42 -13.06 -20.78
C THR A 124 3.04 -12.73 -22.14
N GLN A 125 2.63 -13.46 -23.20
CA GLN A 125 3.11 -13.20 -24.56
C GLN A 125 2.74 -11.79 -25.03
N ARG A 126 1.49 -11.36 -24.79
CA ARG A 126 0.99 -10.04 -25.19
C ARG A 126 1.66 -8.92 -24.41
N LEU A 127 1.87 -9.11 -23.11
CA LEU A 127 2.55 -8.14 -22.26
C LEU A 127 4.02 -8.01 -22.69
N ASN A 128 4.73 -9.13 -22.90
CA ASN A 128 6.12 -9.11 -23.35
C ASN A 128 6.28 -8.44 -24.72
N ALA A 129 5.41 -8.73 -25.69
CA ALA A 129 5.44 -8.06 -27.00
C ALA A 129 5.21 -6.54 -26.88
N LYS A 130 4.35 -6.12 -25.95
CA LYS A 130 4.07 -4.71 -25.66
C LYS A 130 5.21 -4.01 -24.91
N LEU A 131 5.95 -4.75 -24.09
CA LEU A 131 7.12 -4.23 -23.38
C LEU A 131 8.37 -4.16 -24.27
N SER A 132 8.53 -5.11 -25.21
CA SER A 132 9.64 -5.05 -26.17
C SER A 132 9.56 -3.82 -27.08
N THR A 133 8.35 -3.34 -27.39
CA THR A 133 8.16 -2.09 -28.15
C THR A 133 8.52 -0.83 -27.35
N LEU A 134 8.61 -0.90 -26.02
CA LEU A 134 9.01 0.22 -25.16
C LEU A 134 10.53 0.31 -24.95
N LYS A 135 11.28 -0.76 -25.23
CA LYS A 135 12.75 -0.80 -25.12
C LYS A 135 13.49 -0.36 -26.39
N GLY A 136 12.77 -0.04 -27.48
CA GLY A 136 13.36 0.51 -28.71
C GLY A 136 13.49 2.03 -28.63
N ASP A 137 14.73 2.52 -28.53
CA ASP A 137 15.25 3.85 -28.90
C ASP A 137 14.51 5.13 -28.47
N ASN A 138 13.56 5.11 -27.53
CA ASN A 138 12.90 6.32 -27.00
C ASN A 138 12.75 6.30 -25.47
N LEU A 139 13.87 6.18 -24.75
CA LEU A 139 13.93 6.55 -23.33
C LEU A 139 14.24 8.05 -23.24
N PRO A 140 13.38 8.90 -22.63
CA PRO A 140 13.72 10.30 -22.41
C PRO A 140 14.93 10.40 -21.47
N GLU A 141 15.89 11.25 -21.83
CA GLU A 141 17.09 11.48 -21.01
C GLU A 141 16.73 11.88 -19.56
N PRO A 142 17.60 11.55 -18.59
CA PRO A 142 17.40 11.95 -17.20
C PRO A 142 17.31 13.48 -17.13
N LEU A 143 16.24 13.99 -16.53
CA LEU A 143 16.10 15.41 -16.27
C LEU A 143 17.29 15.88 -15.41
N PRO A 144 17.92 17.02 -15.75
CA PRO A 144 18.97 17.58 -14.92
C PRO A 144 18.41 17.91 -13.52
N SER A 145 19.27 17.73 -12.51
CA SER A 145 18.96 18.05 -11.11
C SER A 145 18.36 19.45 -10.99
N PRO A 146 17.25 19.64 -10.26
CA PRO A 146 16.65 20.96 -10.14
C PRO A 146 17.60 21.88 -9.38
N ASP A 147 17.95 22.99 -10.02
CA ASP A 147 18.53 24.14 -9.35
C ASP A 147 17.40 24.78 -8.53
N PHE A 148 17.41 24.52 -7.21
CA PHE A 148 16.35 24.99 -6.31
C PHE A 148 16.46 26.50 -6.11
N LYS A 149 15.69 27.26 -6.89
CA LYS A 149 15.26 28.60 -6.51
C LYS A 149 13.87 28.51 -5.92
N ALA A 150 13.76 28.75 -4.61
CA ALA A 150 12.49 28.88 -3.91
C ALA A 150 11.58 29.87 -4.64
N HIS A 151 10.62 29.34 -5.39
CA HIS A 151 9.48 30.08 -5.93
C HIS A 151 8.26 29.55 -5.21
N GLN A 152 7.56 30.42 -4.48
CA GLN A 152 6.24 30.12 -3.94
C GLN A 152 5.30 29.77 -5.09
N VAL A 153 5.03 28.48 -5.29
CA VAL A 153 4.00 28.01 -6.21
C VAL A 153 2.68 27.95 -5.44
N SER A 154 1.66 28.63 -5.94
CA SER A 154 0.31 28.56 -5.36
C SER A 154 -0.24 27.14 -5.40
N LEU A 155 -0.54 26.55 -4.23
CA LEU A 155 -1.16 25.23 -4.10
C LEU A 155 -2.53 25.17 -4.81
N ALA A 156 -2.80 24.07 -5.52
CA ALA A 156 -4.10 23.83 -6.13
C ALA A 156 -5.21 23.69 -5.06
N SER A 157 -6.44 24.12 -5.34
CA SER A 157 -7.55 24.13 -4.38
C SER A 157 -7.82 22.79 -3.67
N PRO A 158 -7.79 21.62 -4.35
CA PRO A 158 -7.99 20.32 -3.69
C PRO A 158 -6.87 19.96 -2.69
N GLN A 159 -5.64 20.41 -2.96
CA GLN A 159 -4.49 20.17 -2.10
C GLN A 159 -4.52 21.06 -0.86
N LYS A 160 -4.90 22.33 -1.04
CA LYS A 160 -5.12 23.27 0.07
C LYS A 160 -6.19 22.78 1.05
N GLU A 161 -7.25 22.17 0.53
CA GLU A 161 -8.29 21.57 1.38
C GLU A 161 -7.75 20.36 2.16
N ALA A 162 -7.03 19.45 1.49
CA ALA A 162 -6.40 18.29 2.14
C ALA A 162 -5.43 18.70 3.27
N TYR A 163 -4.70 19.80 3.08
CA TYR A 163 -3.74 20.31 4.07
C TYR A 163 -4.44 20.82 5.32
N ALA A 164 -5.50 21.62 5.13
CA ALA A 164 -6.30 22.12 6.24
C ALA A 164 -6.87 20.98 7.10
N ILE A 165 -7.24 19.87 6.46
CA ILE A 165 -7.78 18.70 7.16
C ILE A 165 -6.71 17.93 7.90
N LEU A 166 -5.55 17.68 7.29
CA LEU A 166 -4.45 17.03 7.99
C LEU A 166 -4.06 17.82 9.22
N LYS A 167 -3.92 19.13 9.07
CA LYS A 167 -3.59 20.04 10.16
C LYS A 167 -4.66 19.97 11.25
N SER A 168 -5.94 20.11 10.90
CA SER A 168 -7.05 20.03 11.85
C SER A 168 -7.12 18.67 12.55
N PHE A 169 -6.88 17.57 11.84
CA PHE A 169 -6.82 16.22 12.41
C PHE A 169 -5.65 16.06 13.38
N LEU A 170 -4.43 16.46 12.99
CA LEU A 170 -3.23 16.34 13.82
C LEU A 170 -3.27 17.26 15.04
N ARG A 171 -3.91 18.43 14.95
CA ARG A 171 -4.20 19.30 16.10
C ARG A 171 -5.25 18.70 17.05
N GLY A 172 -6.02 17.71 16.59
CA GLY A 172 -7.13 17.11 17.35
C GLY A 172 -8.44 17.91 17.28
N GLU A 173 -8.55 18.84 16.34
CA GLU A 173 -9.72 19.71 16.15
C GLU A 173 -10.71 19.14 15.13
N GLY A 174 -10.28 18.17 14.32
CA GLY A 174 -11.04 17.62 13.21
C GLY A 174 -10.92 16.12 13.07
N LYS A 175 -11.73 15.59 12.16
CA LYS A 175 -11.71 14.18 11.75
C LYS A 175 -10.87 14.02 10.49
N ASN A 176 -10.35 12.81 10.28
CA ASN A 176 -9.76 12.44 9.00
C ASN A 176 -10.83 12.37 7.88
N ARG A 177 -10.41 12.18 6.62
CA ARG A 177 -11.30 11.93 5.47
C ARG A 177 -11.28 10.46 5.05
N GLY A 178 -12.44 9.92 4.68
CA GLY A 178 -12.61 8.53 4.25
C GLY A 178 -14.02 8.00 4.53
N GLY A 179 -14.24 6.69 4.36
CA GLY A 179 -15.54 6.05 4.59
C GLY A 179 -16.04 6.14 6.04
N HIS A 180 -15.13 6.20 7.02
CA HIS A 180 -15.44 6.38 8.44
C HIS A 180 -14.55 7.48 9.06
N PRO A 181 -15.01 8.75 9.03
CA PRO A 181 -14.28 9.86 9.64
C PRO A 181 -14.11 9.69 11.15
N VAL A 182 -12.87 9.70 11.62
CA VAL A 182 -12.46 9.53 13.03
C VAL A 182 -11.47 10.60 13.45
N THR A 183 -11.48 10.94 14.74
CA THR A 183 -10.49 11.85 15.35
C THR A 183 -9.23 11.11 15.75
N ILE A 184 -8.14 11.85 15.94
CA ILE A 184 -6.89 11.31 16.48
C ILE A 184 -7.08 10.69 17.87
N GLU A 185 -7.97 11.26 18.68
CA GLU A 185 -8.30 10.79 20.02
C GLU A 185 -9.07 9.46 20.01
N GLU A 186 -10.00 9.30 19.07
CA GLU A 186 -10.68 8.02 18.84
C GLU A 186 -9.69 6.93 18.42
N ILE A 187 -8.74 7.24 17.52
CA ILE A 187 -7.69 6.31 17.12
C ILE A 187 -6.77 5.93 18.29
N HIS A 188 -6.41 6.90 19.14
CA HIS A 188 -5.62 6.62 20.34
C HIS A 188 -6.30 5.59 21.25
N ARG A 189 -7.63 5.62 21.34
CA ARG A 189 -8.46 4.69 22.12
C ARG A 189 -8.74 3.34 21.48
N TYR A 190 -8.36 3.12 20.22
CA TYR A 190 -8.58 1.83 19.55
C TYR A 190 -8.03 0.66 20.38
N THR A 191 -8.75 -0.46 20.39
CA THR A 191 -8.20 -1.69 20.97
C THR A 191 -7.03 -2.22 20.13
N TYR A 192 -6.35 -3.25 20.63
CA TYR A 192 -5.29 -3.90 19.87
C TYR A 192 -5.82 -4.48 18.55
N GLU A 193 -6.97 -5.16 18.61
CA GLU A 193 -7.64 -5.78 17.47
C GLU A 193 -8.03 -4.73 16.44
N GLU A 194 -8.58 -3.60 16.88
CA GLU A 194 -8.93 -2.50 15.98
C GLU A 194 -7.71 -1.89 15.28
N LYS A 195 -6.56 -1.79 15.98
CA LYS A 195 -5.31 -1.30 15.38
C LYS A 195 -4.70 -2.29 14.39
N GLU A 196 -4.91 -3.58 14.62
CA GLU A 196 -4.46 -4.63 13.69
C GLU A 196 -5.34 -4.66 12.43
N GLU A 197 -6.67 -4.68 12.59
CA GLU A 197 -7.64 -4.81 11.49
C GLU A 197 -7.78 -3.54 10.64
N LYS A 198 -7.68 -2.35 11.25
CA LYS A 198 -7.83 -1.07 10.51
C LYS A 198 -6.45 -0.65 9.99
N HIS A 199 -6.34 -0.45 8.67
CA HIS A 199 -5.05 -0.14 8.03
C HIS A 199 -4.90 1.33 7.59
N ASP A 200 -5.99 2.09 7.59
CA ASP A 200 -6.07 3.44 7.06
C ASP A 200 -5.61 4.53 8.05
N PHE A 201 -5.77 4.32 9.35
CA PHE A 201 -5.43 5.32 10.37
C PHE A 201 -3.95 5.69 10.41
N ILE A 202 -3.05 4.73 10.11
CA ILE A 202 -1.59 4.92 10.28
C ILE A 202 -1.06 6.06 9.41
N GLN A 203 -1.69 6.28 8.25
CA GLN A 203 -1.29 7.30 7.30
C GLN A 203 -1.63 8.72 7.76
N TRP A 204 -2.65 8.83 8.61
CA TRP A 204 -3.09 10.07 9.23
C TRP A 204 -2.29 10.38 10.48
N LEU A 205 -1.96 9.38 11.31
CA LEU A 205 -1.12 9.58 12.48
C LEU A 205 0.32 9.95 12.12
N PHE A 206 0.85 9.35 11.06
CA PHE A 206 2.23 9.55 10.61
C PHE A 206 2.21 9.91 9.11
N PRO A 207 1.99 11.19 8.75
CA PRO A 207 2.04 11.61 7.35
C PRO A 207 3.45 11.42 6.76
N SER A 208 3.52 11.17 5.46
CA SER A 208 4.79 10.98 4.74
C SER A 208 4.94 12.05 3.65
N SER A 209 6.18 12.46 3.40
CA SER A 209 6.57 13.33 2.28
C SER A 209 6.49 12.62 0.94
N GLN A 210 6.43 11.28 0.96
CA GLN A 210 6.11 10.48 -0.21
C GLN A 210 4.60 10.34 -0.37
N PRO A 211 4.05 10.52 -1.59
CA PRO A 211 2.66 10.23 -1.86
C PRO A 211 2.30 8.82 -1.40
N SER A 212 1.24 8.70 -0.62
CA SER A 212 0.76 7.38 -0.18
C SER A 212 0.32 6.57 -1.39
N ALA A 213 1.02 5.47 -1.67
CA ALA A 213 0.61 4.50 -2.69
C ALA A 213 -0.78 3.90 -2.38
N TYR A 214 -1.17 3.90 -1.11
CA TYR A 214 -2.39 3.24 -0.60
C TYR A 214 -3.58 4.18 -0.40
N ASN A 215 -3.36 5.50 -0.26
CA ASN A 215 -4.43 6.50 -0.13
C ASN A 215 -4.03 7.79 -0.86
N PRO A 216 -4.46 7.97 -2.12
CA PRO A 216 -4.18 9.18 -2.89
C PRO A 216 -4.79 10.46 -2.32
N HIS A 217 -5.72 10.34 -1.36
CA HIS A 217 -6.32 11.46 -0.64
C HIS A 217 -5.62 11.74 0.70
N ALA A 218 -4.66 10.90 1.12
CA ALA A 218 -3.79 11.24 2.24
C ALA A 218 -2.93 12.41 1.78
N PRO A 219 -3.03 13.58 2.44
CA PRO A 219 -2.24 14.74 2.08
C PRO A 219 -0.75 14.40 2.14
N VAL A 220 -0.07 14.67 1.02
CA VAL A 220 1.38 14.56 0.93
C VAL A 220 1.99 15.67 1.77
N LEU A 221 2.91 15.31 2.65
CA LEU A 221 3.60 16.27 3.50
C LEU A 221 4.62 17.03 2.66
N THR A 222 4.21 18.15 2.05
CA THR A 222 5.15 19.05 1.38
C THR A 222 6.00 19.81 2.38
N GLU A 223 7.17 20.29 1.95
CA GLU A 223 8.08 21.09 2.79
C GLU A 223 7.37 22.25 3.48
N ASP A 224 6.57 23.05 2.74
CA ASP A 224 5.80 24.16 3.33
C ASP A 224 4.82 23.73 4.44
N LEU A 225 4.19 22.56 4.27
CA LEU A 225 3.22 22.04 5.24
C LEU A 225 3.95 21.44 6.44
N LEU A 226 5.07 20.75 6.21
CA LEU A 226 5.94 20.26 7.27
C LEU A 226 6.43 21.42 8.13
N ASP A 227 6.95 22.47 7.51
CA ASP A 227 7.43 23.69 8.17
C ASP A 227 6.36 24.36 9.03
N GLU A 228 5.10 24.34 8.58
CA GLU A 228 3.96 24.82 9.35
C GLU A 228 3.64 23.90 10.53
N LEU A 229 3.60 22.58 10.30
CA LEU A 229 3.21 21.59 11.32
C LEU A 229 4.27 21.43 12.43
N VAL A 230 5.56 21.53 12.11
CA VAL A 230 6.64 21.42 13.14
C VAL A 230 6.66 22.61 14.09
N ARG A 231 6.12 23.77 13.66
CA ARG A 231 5.96 24.97 14.51
C ARG A 231 4.69 24.93 15.36
N ASP A 232 3.81 23.95 15.14
CA ASP A 232 2.55 23.81 15.84
C ASP A 232 2.71 22.86 17.05
N GLU A 233 2.74 23.44 18.25
CA GLU A 233 3.02 22.71 19.50
C GLU A 233 2.01 21.59 19.78
N GLU A 234 0.72 21.79 19.45
CA GLU A 234 -0.31 20.78 19.70
C GLU A 234 -0.19 19.62 18.72
N VAL A 235 0.19 19.90 17.46
CA VAL A 235 0.53 18.85 16.49
C VAL A 235 1.71 18.02 16.98
N MET A 236 2.80 18.67 17.42
CA MET A 236 3.99 17.97 17.92
C MET A 236 3.69 17.10 19.14
N LYS A 237 2.87 17.60 20.06
CA LYS A 237 2.39 16.86 21.24
C LYS A 237 1.54 15.64 20.84
N ASN A 238 0.61 15.81 19.91
CA ASN A 238 -0.23 14.71 19.43
C ASN A 238 0.54 13.68 18.60
N LEU A 239 1.57 14.09 17.86
CA LEU A 239 2.46 13.18 17.15
C LEU A 239 3.25 12.32 18.12
N LYS A 240 3.83 12.93 19.16
CA LYS A 240 4.51 12.19 20.25
C LYS A 240 3.56 11.21 20.94
N LYS A 241 2.33 11.64 21.26
CA LYS A 241 1.31 10.74 21.83
C LYS A 241 0.99 9.57 20.89
N SER A 242 0.85 9.83 19.60
CA SER A 242 0.60 8.80 18.58
C SER A 242 1.75 7.80 18.51
N PHE A 243 3.00 8.26 18.63
CA PHE A 243 4.17 7.40 18.72
C PHE A 243 4.12 6.49 19.95
N LEU A 244 3.81 7.04 21.14
CA LEU A 244 3.66 6.24 22.37
C LEU A 244 2.54 5.19 22.25
N VAL A 245 1.41 5.56 21.63
CA VAL A 245 0.29 4.64 21.37
C VAL A 245 0.71 3.48 20.45
N MET A 246 1.51 3.76 19.42
CA MET A 246 2.01 2.71 18.53
C MET A 246 3.07 1.85 19.19
N LEU A 247 3.95 2.42 20.03
CA LEU A 247 4.87 1.61 20.82
C LEU A 247 4.11 0.64 21.73
N ASP A 248 3.10 1.10 22.46
CA ASP A 248 2.28 0.25 23.33
C ASP A 248 1.60 -0.90 22.55
N PHE A 249 1.11 -0.61 21.35
CA PHE A 249 0.56 -1.60 20.42
C PHE A 249 1.58 -2.69 20.05
N TYR A 250 2.85 -2.32 19.84
CA TYR A 250 3.96 -3.24 19.61
C TYR A 250 4.48 -3.93 20.89
N GLY A 251 3.89 -3.64 22.05
CA GLY A 251 4.36 -4.12 23.35
C GLY A 251 5.61 -3.42 23.85
N LEU A 252 5.85 -2.19 23.39
CA LEU A 252 7.01 -1.35 23.69
C LEU A 252 6.59 -0.11 24.49
N LYS A 253 7.58 0.55 25.09
CA LYS A 253 7.40 1.83 25.78
C LYS A 253 8.56 2.76 25.53
N TYR A 254 8.36 4.06 25.72
CA TYR A 254 9.41 5.08 25.66
C TYR A 254 9.50 5.80 27.00
N GLU A 255 10.60 5.60 27.72
CA GLU A 255 10.85 6.20 29.02
C GLU A 255 12.29 6.71 29.09
N LYS A 256 12.48 7.89 29.68
CA LYS A 256 13.83 8.49 29.89
C LYS A 256 14.68 8.54 28.62
N GLY A 257 14.07 8.85 27.48
CA GLY A 257 14.75 8.96 26.20
C GLY A 257 15.04 7.62 25.51
N LYS A 258 14.53 6.50 26.03
CA LYS A 258 14.82 5.16 25.52
C LYS A 258 13.56 4.33 25.23
N VAL A 259 13.53 3.66 24.08
CA VAL A 259 12.56 2.60 23.77
C VAL A 259 13.01 1.29 24.44
N ASP A 260 12.06 0.63 25.12
CA ASP A 260 12.26 -0.68 25.74
C ASP A 260 10.99 -1.55 25.66
N LYS A 261 11.09 -2.83 26.04
CA LYS A 261 9.94 -3.72 26.18
C LYS A 261 8.99 -3.21 27.28
N ALA A 262 7.70 -3.15 26.98
CA ALA A 262 6.66 -2.95 27.99
C ALA A 262 6.39 -4.27 28.74
N SER A 263 5.69 -4.20 29.87
CA SER A 263 5.36 -5.39 30.68
C SER A 263 4.55 -6.44 29.94
N HIS A 264 3.81 -6.04 28.90
CA HIS A 264 2.97 -6.92 28.07
C HIS A 264 3.63 -7.32 26.74
N PHE A 265 4.93 -7.08 26.55
CA PHE A 265 5.65 -7.35 25.30
C PHE A 265 5.41 -8.76 24.76
N GLU A 266 5.48 -9.79 25.61
CA GLU A 266 5.33 -11.19 25.21
C GLU A 266 3.96 -11.50 24.57
N THR A 267 2.92 -10.72 24.91
CA THR A 267 1.58 -10.86 24.33
C THR A 267 1.39 -10.09 23.02
N ARG A 268 2.40 -9.30 22.61
CA ARG A 268 2.37 -8.40 21.46
C ARG A 268 3.41 -8.75 20.39
N THR A 269 3.98 -9.96 20.41
CA THR A 269 5.04 -10.37 19.47
C THR A 269 4.55 -10.75 18.07
N PHE A 270 3.24 -10.70 17.80
CA PHE A 270 2.66 -11.14 16.51
C PHE A 270 3.24 -10.39 15.30
N TRP A 271 3.54 -9.10 15.46
CA TRP A 271 4.13 -8.29 14.39
C TRP A 271 5.58 -8.67 14.08
N ILE A 272 6.27 -9.41 14.96
CA ILE A 272 7.66 -9.88 14.79
C ILE A 272 7.64 -11.14 13.92
N ARG A 273 7.17 -11.01 12.67
CA ARG A 273 7.04 -12.11 11.71
C ARG A 273 7.45 -11.66 10.30
N PRO A 274 8.09 -12.54 9.52
CA PRO A 274 8.50 -12.18 8.16
C PRO A 274 7.33 -11.73 7.31
N GLY A 275 7.47 -10.56 6.67
CA GLY A 275 6.46 -10.02 5.77
C GLY A 275 5.23 -9.44 6.47
N ASP A 276 5.27 -9.26 7.80
CA ASP A 276 4.17 -8.62 8.49
C ASP A 276 4.00 -7.15 8.03
N HIS A 277 2.76 -6.77 7.79
CA HIS A 277 2.40 -5.43 7.32
C HIS A 277 2.80 -4.32 8.31
N ASN A 278 2.91 -4.63 9.60
CA ASN A 278 3.37 -3.69 10.61
C ASN A 278 4.84 -3.26 10.39
N HIS A 279 5.67 -4.02 9.68
CA HIS A 279 7.02 -3.57 9.32
C HIS A 279 7.00 -2.34 8.40
N GLN A 280 5.99 -2.23 7.53
CA GLN A 280 5.79 -1.04 6.69
C GLN A 280 5.27 0.14 7.53
N ARG A 281 4.40 -0.14 8.52
CA ARG A 281 3.93 0.89 9.48
C ARG A 281 5.11 1.45 10.30
N ILE A 282 6.04 0.60 10.74
CA ILE A 282 7.26 1.00 11.46
C ILE A 282 8.14 1.91 10.59
N THR A 283 8.35 1.56 9.32
CA THR A 283 9.10 2.40 8.36
C THR A 283 8.48 3.80 8.30
N ARG A 284 7.16 3.88 8.13
CA ARG A 284 6.42 5.14 8.07
C ARG A 284 6.55 5.97 9.36
N ILE A 285 6.53 5.32 10.51
CA ILE A 285 6.74 5.99 11.80
C ILE A 285 8.15 6.59 11.84
N LEU A 286 9.19 5.82 11.49
CA LEU A 286 10.58 6.29 11.49
C LEU A 286 10.81 7.48 10.55
N GLU A 287 10.27 7.42 9.33
CA GLU A 287 10.32 8.53 8.37
C GLU A 287 9.65 9.78 8.94
N CYS A 288 8.44 9.63 9.49
CA CYS A 288 7.68 10.73 10.05
C CYS A 288 8.39 11.36 11.26
N LEU A 289 8.95 10.54 12.17
CA LEU A 289 9.73 11.06 13.29
C LEU A 289 10.93 11.88 12.80
N GLY A 290 11.62 11.40 11.76
CA GLY A 290 12.74 12.12 11.13
C GLY A 290 12.31 13.46 10.53
N ASN A 291 11.25 13.46 9.72
CA ASN A 291 10.72 14.65 9.07
C ASN A 291 10.30 15.73 10.08
N PHE A 292 9.68 15.33 11.20
CA PHE A 292 9.23 16.26 12.24
C PHE A 292 10.32 16.64 13.25
N GLY A 293 11.58 16.25 13.03
CA GLY A 293 12.70 16.60 13.91
C GLY A 293 12.72 15.86 15.25
N LEU A 294 11.98 14.76 15.39
CA LEU A 294 11.97 13.88 16.58
C LEU A 294 13.13 12.88 16.52
N ILE A 295 14.35 13.41 16.41
CA ILE A 295 15.56 12.64 16.11
C ILE A 295 15.92 11.66 17.23
N GLU A 296 15.74 12.05 18.49
CA GLU A 296 16.05 11.20 19.64
C GLU A 296 15.06 10.04 19.75
N GLU A 297 13.76 10.30 19.56
CA GLU A 297 12.72 9.26 19.50
C GLU A 297 12.99 8.28 18.35
N LYS A 298 13.28 8.78 17.15
CA LYS A 298 13.60 7.97 15.96
C LYS A 298 14.81 7.07 16.21
N LYS A 299 15.92 7.67 16.67
CA LYS A 299 17.18 6.96 16.93
C LYS A 299 16.96 5.87 17.97
N SER A 300 16.30 6.21 19.07
CA SER A 300 16.03 5.24 20.13
C SER A 300 15.18 4.07 19.65
N PHE A 301 14.17 4.33 18.82
CA PHE A 301 13.33 3.29 18.26
C PHE A 301 14.12 2.39 17.31
N LEU A 302 14.91 2.96 16.40
CA LEU A 302 15.73 2.21 15.45
C LEU A 302 16.78 1.33 16.16
N ASP A 303 17.45 1.86 17.19
CA ASP A 303 18.43 1.11 17.97
C ASP A 303 17.79 -0.07 18.72
N PHE A 304 16.58 0.13 19.23
CA PHE A 304 15.81 -0.95 19.86
C PHE A 304 15.36 -2.00 18.83
N LEU A 305 14.89 -1.59 17.65
CA LEU A 305 14.55 -2.51 16.55
C LEU A 305 15.76 -3.34 16.10
N ARG A 306 16.98 -2.76 16.12
CA ARG A 306 18.23 -3.49 15.85
C ARG A 306 18.47 -4.59 16.89
N THR A 307 18.21 -4.27 18.16
CA THR A 307 18.32 -5.23 19.27
C THR A 307 17.30 -6.36 19.12
N LEU A 308 16.03 -6.03 18.82
CA LEU A 308 14.99 -7.03 18.56
C LEU A 308 15.30 -7.92 17.36
N LYS A 309 15.85 -7.38 16.28
CA LYS A 309 16.26 -8.17 15.12
C LYS A 309 17.30 -9.24 15.50
N ASN A 310 18.24 -8.91 16.39
CA ASN A 310 19.23 -9.86 16.86
C ASN A 310 18.61 -10.93 17.78
N GLU A 311 17.61 -10.57 18.58
CA GLU A 311 16.86 -11.49 19.44
C GLU A 311 15.93 -12.43 18.63
N PHE A 312 15.31 -11.90 17.57
CA PHE A 312 14.35 -12.59 16.70
C PHE A 312 14.82 -12.60 15.24
N PRO A 313 15.93 -13.29 14.90
CA PRO A 313 16.55 -13.23 13.56
C PRO A 313 15.66 -13.79 12.44
N HIS A 314 14.65 -14.60 12.78
CA HIS A 314 13.66 -15.13 11.85
C HIS A 314 12.35 -14.34 11.85
N GLY A 315 12.18 -13.35 12.74
CA GLY A 315 10.98 -12.51 12.80
C GLY A 315 11.11 -11.26 11.94
N ILE A 316 12.30 -10.64 11.95
CA ILE A 316 12.59 -9.40 11.23
C ILE A 316 13.60 -9.70 10.12
N SER A 317 13.17 -9.57 8.86
CA SER A 317 14.05 -9.81 7.72
C SER A 317 15.09 -8.70 7.55
N GLU A 318 16.23 -9.04 6.95
CA GLU A 318 17.27 -8.06 6.57
C GLU A 318 16.71 -6.96 5.68
N VAL A 319 15.76 -7.32 4.79
CA VAL A 319 15.10 -6.37 3.89
C VAL A 319 14.26 -5.36 4.69
N SER A 320 13.43 -5.82 5.62
CA SER A 320 12.60 -4.92 6.45
C SER A 320 13.48 -3.97 7.25
N PHE A 321 14.58 -4.49 7.81
CA PHE A 321 15.51 -3.70 8.60
C PHE A 321 16.23 -2.62 7.76
N LYS A 322 16.63 -2.93 6.52
CA LYS A 322 17.22 -1.92 5.61
C LYS A 322 16.27 -0.75 5.32
N TYR A 323 14.97 -1.01 5.21
CA TYR A 323 13.99 0.08 5.09
C TYR A 323 13.93 0.94 6.35
N TRP A 324 14.03 0.33 7.54
CA TRP A 324 14.06 1.08 8.80
C TRP A 324 15.33 1.91 8.98
N GLU A 325 16.48 1.42 8.49
CA GLU A 325 17.74 2.18 8.52
C GLU A 325 17.78 3.32 7.50
N ALA A 326 17.06 3.20 6.38
CA ALA A 326 16.98 4.22 5.34
C ALA A 326 15.92 5.30 5.62
N ALA A 327 14.93 5.01 6.45
CA ALA A 327 13.88 5.92 6.90
C ALA A 327 14.45 7.08 7.73
#